data_AF-A0A5C7QVG6-F1
#
_entry.id   AF-A0A5C7QVG6-F1
#
_cell.length_a   1.000
_cell.length_b   1.000
_cell.length_c   1.000
_cell.angle_alpha   90.00
_cell.angle_beta   90.00
_cell.angle_gamma   90.00
#
_symmetry.space_group_name_H-M   'P 1'
#
loop_
_entity.id
_entity.type
_entity.pdbx_description
1 polymer ?
#
loop_
_entity_poly.entity_id
_entity_poly.type
_entity_poly.pdbx_seq_one_letter_code
_entity_poly.pdbx_strand_id
1 'polypeptide(L)'
;GFRMGPCELMDLIGLDTNYAVTRSVYEANFFDKRYVPSAVQRDLVDGGWFGRKSGQGFYDYREGAVKPEIASFTQAKLPAADKIEVHGNCAIAQRLAAALTAAKVSFTSLPESAWTGLSIDKAQLRLTDGRPASQLGKEVAVFDLPIATAQGQPLAFAISNRASAEAANYAAAWLSILGFNPQQIADSPALIVARTLSMLINEAADAVQQGVCSEAGADAAMKLGVNYPAGPFEWLANWDAGKIVQILDHLDACYRGERYRVSPWLRLKAWQEAA
;
A
#
# COMPACT_ATOMS: atom_id res chain seq x y z
N GLY A 1 -9.28 -5.32 3.05
CA GLY A 1 -9.35 -6.15 1.84
C GLY A 1 -8.99 -7.58 2.19
N PHE A 2 -7.73 -7.83 2.56
CA PHE A 2 -7.32 -9.10 3.17
C PHE A 2 -8.11 -9.39 4.46
N ARG A 3 -8.37 -10.68 4.74
CA ARG A 3 -9.10 -11.10 5.95
C ARG A 3 -8.32 -10.82 7.24
N MET A 4 -6.99 -10.83 7.16
CA MET A 4 -6.08 -10.66 8.29
C MET A 4 -4.82 -9.93 7.83
N GLY A 5 -4.27 -9.07 8.70
CA GLY A 5 -2.98 -8.41 8.43
C GLY A 5 -1.82 -9.41 8.44
N PRO A 6 -0.73 -9.15 7.71
CA PRO A 6 0.36 -10.12 7.54
C PRO A 6 1.02 -10.51 8.86
N CYS A 7 1.25 -9.57 9.79
CA CYS A 7 1.85 -9.89 11.09
C CYS A 7 0.96 -10.80 11.94
N GLU A 8 -0.34 -10.51 11.99
CA GLU A 8 -1.30 -11.34 12.74
C GLU A 8 -1.46 -12.73 12.11
N LEU A 9 -1.43 -12.81 10.77
CA LEU A 9 -1.48 -14.07 10.04
C LEU A 9 -0.23 -14.92 10.31
N MET A 10 0.96 -14.30 10.32
CA MET A 10 2.21 -15.00 10.64
C MET A 10 2.20 -15.52 12.08
N ASP A 11 1.70 -14.75 13.05
CA ASP A 11 1.54 -15.22 14.43
C ASP A 11 0.52 -16.37 14.55
N LEU A 12 -0.51 -16.40 13.70
CA LEU A 12 -1.48 -17.49 13.63
C LEU A 12 -0.88 -18.76 13.04
N ILE A 13 -0.10 -18.64 11.96
CA ILE A 13 0.57 -19.77 11.30
C ILE A 13 1.67 -20.35 12.21
N GLY A 14 2.41 -19.48 12.89
CA GLY A 14 3.65 -19.80 13.59
C GLY A 14 4.83 -19.12 12.92
N LEU A 15 5.52 -18.23 13.65
CA LEU A 15 6.65 -17.47 13.10
C LEU A 15 7.81 -18.38 12.67
N ASP A 16 8.05 -19.46 13.40
CA ASP A 16 9.03 -20.49 13.08
C ASP A 16 8.73 -21.20 11.76
N THR A 17 7.47 -21.63 11.57
CA THR A 17 7.03 -22.29 10.33
C THR A 17 7.10 -21.33 9.14
N ASN A 18 6.60 -20.10 9.31
CA ASN A 18 6.63 -19.09 8.26
C ASN A 18 8.08 -18.73 7.87
N TYR A 19 8.95 -18.52 8.86
CA TYR A 19 10.37 -18.20 8.64
C TYR A 19 11.12 -19.34 7.94
N ALA A 20 10.85 -20.59 8.30
CA ALA A 20 11.44 -21.76 7.66
C ALA A 20 11.08 -21.84 6.16
N VAL A 21 9.81 -21.58 5.82
CA VAL A 21 9.36 -21.53 4.40
C VAL A 21 10.05 -20.39 3.65
N THR A 22 10.11 -19.18 4.23
CA THR A 22 10.81 -18.06 3.59
C THR A 22 12.29 -18.37 3.34
N ARG A 23 12.98 -18.97 4.31
CA ARG A 23 14.37 -19.41 4.14
C ARG A 23 14.52 -20.45 3.04
N SER A 24 13.65 -21.45 3.02
CA SER A 24 13.68 -22.49 1.98
C SER A 24 13.51 -21.91 0.58
N VAL A 25 12.57 -20.96 0.39
CA VAL A 25 12.38 -20.28 -0.90
C VAL A 25 13.60 -19.43 -1.25
N TYR A 26 14.17 -18.70 -0.29
CA TYR A 26 15.37 -17.89 -0.51
C TYR A 26 16.58 -18.72 -0.94
N GLU A 27 16.85 -19.82 -0.25
CA GLU A 27 17.95 -20.74 -0.55
C GLU A 27 17.73 -21.46 -1.89
N ALA A 28 16.50 -21.89 -2.19
CA ALA A 28 16.16 -22.54 -3.46
C ALA A 28 16.23 -21.61 -4.68
N ASN A 29 16.09 -20.30 -4.47
CA ASN A 29 16.21 -19.27 -5.52
C ASN A 29 17.59 -18.60 -5.52
N PHE A 30 18.65 -19.34 -5.19
CA PHE A 30 20.04 -18.89 -5.24
C PHE A 30 20.27 -17.56 -4.51
N PHE A 31 19.59 -17.38 -3.38
CA PHE A 31 19.70 -16.19 -2.54
C PHE A 31 19.25 -14.88 -3.22
N ASP A 32 18.25 -14.94 -4.11
CA ASP A 32 17.66 -13.75 -4.72
C ASP A 32 17.17 -12.75 -3.67
N LYS A 33 17.59 -11.48 -3.82
CA LYS A 33 17.32 -10.39 -2.87
C LYS A 33 15.83 -10.13 -2.63
N ARG A 34 14.95 -10.56 -3.53
CA ARG A 34 13.51 -10.44 -3.36
C ARG A 34 12.96 -11.33 -2.23
N TYR A 35 13.57 -12.49 -1.98
CA TYR A 35 13.13 -13.44 -0.95
C TYR A 35 13.91 -13.35 0.35
N VAL A 36 14.74 -12.31 0.54
CA VAL A 36 15.56 -12.14 1.75
C VAL A 36 14.69 -12.22 3.02
N PRO A 37 15.02 -13.14 3.96
CA PRO A 37 14.33 -13.25 5.24
C PRO A 37 14.51 -12.01 6.12
N SER A 38 13.50 -11.70 6.94
CA SER A 38 13.55 -10.57 7.86
C SER A 38 14.41 -10.85 9.10
N ALA A 39 15.30 -9.93 9.46
CA ALA A 39 16.05 -10.00 10.70
C ALA A 39 15.12 -9.93 11.93
N VAL A 40 14.09 -9.07 11.88
CA VAL A 40 13.10 -8.95 12.96
C VAL A 40 12.37 -10.28 13.18
N GLN A 41 11.98 -10.97 12.10
CA GLN A 41 11.31 -12.27 12.23
C GLN A 41 12.25 -13.33 12.81
N ARG A 42 13.54 -13.32 12.41
CA ARG A 42 14.54 -14.22 12.98
C ARG A 42 14.69 -13.99 14.48
N ASP A 43 14.81 -12.75 14.93
CA ASP A 43 15.00 -12.43 16.34
C ASP A 43 13.81 -12.93 17.21
N LEU A 44 12.58 -12.83 16.68
CA LEU A 44 11.38 -13.38 17.33
C LEU A 44 11.43 -14.93 17.42
N VAL A 45 11.87 -15.59 16.35
CA VAL A 45 12.00 -17.07 16.30
C VAL A 45 13.11 -17.54 17.25
N ASP A 46 14.27 -16.91 17.22
CA ASP A 46 15.40 -17.24 18.09
C ASP A 46 15.07 -17.02 19.58
N GLY A 47 14.19 -16.06 19.87
CA GLY A 47 13.62 -15.81 21.20
C GLY A 47 12.51 -16.78 21.64
N GLY A 48 12.11 -17.74 20.80
CA GLY A 48 11.02 -18.67 21.08
C GLY A 48 9.61 -18.05 21.02
N TRP A 49 9.48 -16.88 20.41
CA TRP A 49 8.22 -16.15 20.27
C TRP A 49 7.57 -16.51 18.93
N PHE A 50 6.96 -17.69 18.87
CA PHE A 50 6.38 -18.25 17.66
C PHE A 50 4.97 -17.74 17.31
N GLY A 51 4.43 -16.73 18.01
CA GLY A 51 3.07 -16.24 17.80
C GLY A 51 2.07 -16.81 18.80
N ARG A 52 0.86 -17.15 18.34
CA ARG A 52 -0.25 -17.56 19.21
C ARG A 52 0.08 -18.80 20.04
N LYS A 53 0.76 -19.78 19.45
CA LYS A 53 1.09 -21.06 20.11
C LYS A 53 2.07 -20.93 21.27
N SER A 54 2.84 -19.85 21.33
CA SER A 54 3.78 -19.53 22.41
C SER A 54 3.31 -18.37 23.28
N GLY A 55 2.10 -17.83 23.04
CA GLY A 55 1.56 -16.66 23.76
C GLY A 55 2.20 -15.31 23.39
N GLN A 56 3.20 -15.28 22.52
CA GLN A 56 3.93 -14.08 22.12
C GLN A 56 4.49 -14.24 20.70
N GLY A 57 4.29 -13.23 19.85
CA GLY A 57 4.93 -13.05 18.54
C GLY A 57 5.06 -11.55 18.24
N PHE A 58 4.55 -11.11 17.08
CA PHE A 58 4.37 -9.67 16.83
C PHE A 58 3.40 -9.04 17.82
N TYR A 59 2.38 -9.79 18.24
CA TYR A 59 1.45 -9.39 19.29
C TYR A 59 1.60 -10.25 20.54
N ASP A 60 1.13 -9.71 21.66
CA ASP A 60 0.99 -10.44 22.92
C ASP A 60 -0.37 -11.17 22.94
N TYR A 61 -0.34 -12.48 23.21
CA TYR A 61 -1.52 -13.35 23.29
C TYR A 61 -1.69 -13.97 24.69
N ARG A 62 -0.93 -13.52 25.69
CA ARG A 62 -1.10 -13.96 27.08
C ARG A 62 -2.43 -13.47 27.64
N GLU A 63 -2.89 -14.11 28.70
CA GLU A 63 -4.10 -13.70 29.40
C GLU A 63 -3.99 -12.24 29.86
N GLY A 64 -5.01 -11.43 29.55
CA GLY A 64 -5.03 -9.99 29.87
C GLY A 64 -4.31 -9.09 28.86
N ALA A 65 -3.69 -9.64 27.80
CA ALA A 65 -3.09 -8.83 26.75
C ALA A 65 -4.14 -8.03 25.98
N VAL A 66 -3.85 -6.74 25.74
CA VAL A 66 -4.70 -5.85 24.95
C VAL A 66 -4.14 -5.77 23.54
N LYS A 67 -4.95 -6.17 22.56
CA LYS A 67 -4.59 -6.03 21.15
C LYS A 67 -4.56 -4.54 20.78
N PRO A 68 -3.51 -4.04 20.11
CA PRO A 68 -3.50 -2.68 19.59
C PRO A 68 -4.70 -2.45 18.65
N GLU A 69 -5.51 -1.44 18.95
CA GLU A 69 -6.65 -1.06 18.12
C GLU A 69 -6.28 0.08 17.18
N ILE A 70 -6.88 0.07 15.99
CA ILE A 70 -6.81 1.18 15.05
C ILE A 70 -7.72 2.28 15.60
N ALA A 71 -7.22 3.52 15.64
CA ALA A 71 -8.00 4.66 16.10
C ALA A 71 -9.35 4.72 15.36
N SER A 72 -10.44 4.95 16.10
CA SER A 72 -11.78 4.99 15.52
C SER A 72 -11.94 6.16 14.55
N PHE A 73 -12.65 5.92 13.44
CA PHE A 73 -12.99 6.95 12.47
C PHE A 73 -13.77 8.07 13.15
N THR A 74 -13.25 9.30 13.07
CA THR A 74 -13.95 10.51 13.50
C THR A 74 -13.98 11.49 12.34
N GLN A 75 -15.18 11.91 11.95
CA GLN A 75 -15.34 12.90 10.90
C GLN A 75 -14.83 14.26 11.37
N ALA A 76 -13.84 14.81 10.65
CA ALA A 76 -13.28 16.11 10.97
C ALA A 76 -14.22 17.26 10.58
N LYS A 77 -14.08 18.41 11.26
CA LYS A 77 -14.70 19.66 10.81
C LYS A 77 -14.02 20.12 9.52
N LEU A 78 -14.81 20.66 8.59
CA LEU A 78 -14.29 21.19 7.32
C LEU A 78 -13.29 22.33 7.60
N PRO A 79 -12.01 22.19 7.20
CA PRO A 79 -11.05 23.29 7.28
C PRO A 79 -11.42 24.41 6.31
N ALA A 80 -11.01 25.64 6.63
CA ALA A 80 -11.06 26.72 5.65
C ALA A 80 -10.10 26.41 4.49
N ALA A 81 -10.56 26.64 3.27
CA ALA A 81 -9.80 26.47 2.04
C ALA A 81 -10.38 27.42 0.99
N ASP A 82 -9.52 28.17 0.30
CA ASP A 82 -9.95 29.14 -0.72
C ASP A 82 -10.13 28.44 -2.08
N LYS A 83 -9.23 27.51 -2.40
CA LYS A 83 -9.20 26.83 -3.69
C LYS A 83 -8.93 25.35 -3.56
N ILE A 84 -9.86 24.52 -4.04
CA ILE A 84 -9.76 23.07 -4.06
C ILE A 84 -9.80 22.55 -5.50
N GLU A 85 -8.85 21.69 -5.84
CA GLU A 85 -8.75 21.07 -7.16
C GLU A 85 -8.62 19.55 -7.03
N VAL A 86 -9.41 18.80 -7.80
CA VAL A 86 -9.30 17.34 -7.91
C VAL A 86 -8.46 17.02 -9.12
N HIS A 87 -7.37 16.28 -8.91
CA HIS A 87 -6.41 15.90 -9.95
C HIS A 87 -6.59 14.44 -10.38
N GLY A 88 -6.48 14.20 -11.68
CA GLY A 88 -6.50 12.87 -12.31
C GLY A 88 -7.90 12.46 -12.78
N ASN A 89 -7.95 11.38 -13.58
CA ASN A 89 -9.16 10.91 -14.27
C ASN A 89 -9.58 9.47 -13.90
N CYS A 90 -8.96 8.87 -12.89
CA CYS A 90 -9.20 7.49 -12.50
C CYS A 90 -10.33 7.34 -11.47
N ALA A 91 -10.71 6.09 -11.15
CA ALA A 91 -11.75 5.78 -10.16
C ALA A 91 -11.50 6.43 -8.77
N ILE A 92 -10.23 6.59 -8.38
CA ILE A 92 -9.88 7.28 -7.13
C ILE A 92 -10.22 8.77 -7.24
N ALA A 93 -9.83 9.46 -8.32
CA ALA A 93 -10.17 10.87 -8.52
C ALA A 93 -11.70 11.08 -8.53
N GLN A 94 -12.44 10.18 -9.18
CA GLN A 94 -13.91 10.19 -9.18
C GLN A 94 -14.49 10.02 -7.76
N ARG A 95 -13.93 9.10 -6.96
CA ARG A 95 -14.30 8.93 -5.55
C ARG A 95 -14.04 10.19 -4.72
N LEU A 96 -12.91 10.85 -4.93
CA LEU A 96 -12.57 12.10 -4.24
C LEU A 96 -13.57 13.21 -4.59
N ALA A 97 -13.87 13.39 -5.88
CA ALA A 97 -14.86 14.36 -6.35
C ALA A 97 -16.27 14.08 -5.78
N ALA A 98 -16.69 12.82 -5.76
CA ALA A 98 -17.97 12.41 -5.19
C ALA A 98 -18.05 12.72 -3.68
N ALA A 99 -16.98 12.46 -2.93
CA ALA A 99 -16.91 12.78 -1.50
C ALA A 99 -16.95 14.29 -1.23
N LEU A 100 -16.25 15.10 -2.03
CA LEU A 100 -16.32 16.57 -1.92
C LEU A 100 -17.73 17.09 -2.22
N THR A 101 -18.39 16.52 -3.24
CA THR A 101 -19.79 16.86 -3.58
C THR A 101 -20.73 16.54 -2.42
N ALA A 102 -20.60 15.36 -1.82
CA ALA A 102 -21.39 14.95 -0.66
C ALA A 102 -21.14 15.85 0.56
N ALA A 103 -19.90 16.31 0.75
CA ALA A 103 -19.52 17.26 1.78
C ALA A 103 -19.92 18.73 1.46
N LYS A 104 -20.57 18.99 0.32
CA LYS A 104 -20.96 20.32 -0.16
C LYS A 104 -19.77 21.28 -0.33
N VAL A 105 -18.63 20.74 -0.76
CA VAL A 105 -17.40 21.49 -1.01
C VAL A 105 -17.30 21.79 -2.50
N SER A 106 -17.10 23.06 -2.85
CA SER A 106 -16.84 23.48 -4.24
C SER A 106 -15.40 23.13 -4.64
N PHE A 107 -15.22 22.61 -5.86
CA PHE A 107 -13.91 22.25 -6.40
C PHE A 107 -13.86 22.38 -7.92
N THR A 108 -12.64 22.43 -8.46
CA THR A 108 -12.38 22.34 -9.91
C THR A 108 -11.80 20.96 -10.24
N SER A 109 -12.21 20.36 -11.35
CA SER A 109 -11.64 19.08 -11.82
C SER A 109 -10.53 19.31 -12.84
N LEU A 110 -9.39 18.64 -12.66
CA LEU A 110 -8.20 18.71 -13.51
C LEU A 110 -7.79 17.30 -13.97
N PRO A 111 -8.53 16.68 -14.91
CA PRO A 111 -8.37 15.27 -15.29
C PRO A 111 -7.01 14.96 -15.95
N GLU A 112 -6.43 15.93 -16.67
CA GLU A 112 -5.15 15.79 -17.40
C GLU A 112 -3.90 15.88 -16.50
N SER A 113 -4.09 15.87 -15.18
CA SER A 113 -2.98 15.95 -14.23
C SER A 113 -2.18 14.66 -14.22
N ALA A 114 -0.85 14.78 -14.21
CA ALA A 114 0.08 13.64 -14.15
C ALA A 114 0.06 12.87 -12.80
N TRP A 115 -0.82 13.25 -11.88
CA TRP A 115 -0.96 12.64 -10.56
C TRP A 115 -2.43 12.65 -10.14
N THR A 116 -2.78 11.78 -9.19
CA THR A 116 -4.14 11.66 -8.65
C THR A 116 -4.19 12.19 -7.21
N GLY A 117 -5.19 12.99 -6.87
CA GLY A 117 -5.35 13.50 -5.50
C GLY A 117 -6.05 14.85 -5.46
N LEU A 118 -5.78 15.62 -4.40
CA LEU A 118 -6.27 16.97 -4.22
C LEU A 118 -5.13 17.98 -4.14
N SER A 119 -5.29 19.13 -4.76
CA SER A 119 -4.58 20.35 -4.35
C SER A 119 -5.55 21.18 -3.53
N ILE A 120 -5.06 21.71 -2.41
CA ILE A 120 -5.80 22.69 -1.66
C ILE A 120 -4.91 23.84 -1.24
N ASP A 121 -5.23 25.02 -1.77
CA ASP A 121 -4.39 26.21 -1.69
C ASP A 121 -2.94 25.92 -2.09
N LYS A 122 -2.03 25.82 -1.12
CA LYS A 122 -0.60 25.50 -1.34
C LYS A 122 -0.25 24.05 -1.01
N ALA A 123 -1.14 23.32 -0.35
CA ALA A 123 -0.93 21.94 0.09
C ALA A 123 -1.44 20.94 -0.96
N GLN A 124 -0.85 19.75 -0.97
CA GLN A 124 -1.26 18.66 -1.85
C GLN A 124 -1.43 17.37 -1.07
N LEU A 125 -2.52 16.66 -1.35
CA LEU A 125 -2.80 15.32 -0.86
C LEU A 125 -2.81 14.38 -2.06
N ARG A 126 -1.74 13.61 -2.24
CA ARG A 126 -1.49 12.80 -3.45
C ARG A 126 -1.66 11.32 -3.18
N LEU A 127 -2.26 10.59 -4.10
CA LEU A 127 -2.14 9.14 -4.13
C LEU A 127 -0.65 8.80 -4.30
N THR A 128 -0.14 7.82 -3.56
CA THR A 128 1.25 7.40 -3.69
C THR A 128 1.58 6.94 -5.11
N ASP A 129 2.71 7.41 -5.62
CA ASP A 129 3.31 6.98 -6.90
C ASP A 129 4.59 6.18 -6.68
N GLY A 130 4.87 5.79 -5.42
CA GLY A 130 6.09 5.11 -5.02
C GLY A 130 7.12 6.02 -4.35
N ARG A 131 7.06 7.34 -4.55
CA ARG A 131 7.95 8.30 -3.88
C ARG A 131 7.43 8.66 -2.48
N PRO A 132 8.33 8.94 -1.51
CA PRO A 132 7.94 9.54 -0.24
C PRO A 132 7.46 10.99 -0.45
N ALA A 133 6.59 11.48 0.43
CA ALA A 133 6.06 12.85 0.39
C ALA A 133 7.19 13.89 0.39
N SER A 134 8.26 13.64 1.15
CA SER A 134 9.43 14.51 1.22
C SER A 134 10.14 14.67 -0.12
N GLN A 135 10.06 13.70 -1.03
CA GLN A 135 10.62 13.83 -2.37
C GLN A 135 9.71 14.64 -3.30
N LEU A 136 8.40 14.61 -3.08
CA LEU A 136 7.42 15.29 -3.93
C LEU A 136 7.33 16.80 -3.66
N GLY A 137 7.46 17.24 -2.41
CA GLY A 137 7.37 18.66 -2.10
C GLY A 137 7.38 18.98 -0.61
N LYS A 138 7.37 20.28 -0.30
CA LYS A 138 7.33 20.77 1.09
C LYS A 138 5.95 20.53 1.71
N GLU A 139 4.90 21.06 1.10
CA GLU A 139 3.52 20.97 1.60
C GLU A 139 2.77 19.79 0.95
N VAL A 140 3.41 18.62 0.89
CA VAL A 140 2.82 17.41 0.29
C VAL A 140 2.59 16.37 1.37
N ALA A 141 1.40 15.78 1.34
CA ALA A 141 1.10 14.52 1.97
C ALA A 141 0.78 13.47 0.90
N VAL A 142 1.16 12.23 1.15
CA VAL A 142 0.82 11.09 0.29
C VAL A 142 -0.09 10.13 1.04
N PHE A 143 -1.13 9.62 0.39
CA PHE A 143 -2.00 8.58 0.93
C PHE A 143 -1.88 7.31 0.11
N ASP A 144 -2.12 6.19 0.78
CA ASP A 144 -1.94 4.84 0.23
C ASP A 144 -3.09 4.46 -0.73
N LEU A 145 -3.03 3.27 -1.31
CA LEU A 145 -4.08 2.78 -2.21
C LEU A 145 -5.34 2.35 -1.41
N PRO A 146 -6.50 3.00 -1.64
CA PRO A 146 -7.74 2.58 -1.01
C PRO A 146 -8.33 1.34 -1.69
N ILE A 147 -8.20 0.18 -1.06
CA ILE A 147 -8.65 -1.11 -1.61
C ILE A 147 -10.09 -1.51 -1.26
N ALA A 148 -10.82 -0.72 -0.46
CA ALA A 148 -12.23 -0.97 -0.17
C ALA A 148 -13.05 0.30 -0.41
N THR A 149 -14.36 0.14 -0.58
CA THR A 149 -15.29 1.24 -0.88
C THR A 149 -16.05 1.70 0.35
N ALA A 150 -15.94 0.98 1.48
CA ALA A 150 -16.63 1.31 2.72
C ALA A 150 -16.15 2.65 3.31
N GLN A 151 -17.10 3.40 3.89
CA GLN A 151 -16.80 4.60 4.67
C GLN A 151 -16.02 4.23 5.94
N GLY A 152 -15.07 5.08 6.34
CA GLY A 152 -14.25 4.86 7.52
C GLY A 152 -13.17 3.78 7.33
N GLN A 153 -12.88 3.37 6.09
CA GLN A 153 -11.77 2.45 5.83
C GLN A 153 -10.44 3.05 6.34
N PRO A 154 -9.65 2.31 7.16
CA PRO A 154 -8.29 2.70 7.51
C PRO A 154 -7.44 2.94 6.26
N LEU A 155 -6.82 4.11 6.19
CA LEU A 155 -5.99 4.51 5.06
C LEU A 155 -4.69 5.09 5.58
N ALA A 156 -3.58 4.42 5.26
CA ALA A 156 -2.26 4.92 5.60
C ALA A 156 -1.96 6.21 4.83
N PHE A 157 -1.30 7.15 5.48
CA PHE A 157 -0.78 8.34 4.83
C PHE A 157 0.52 8.79 5.50
N ALA A 158 1.32 9.55 4.77
CA ALA A 158 2.51 10.20 5.30
C ALA A 158 2.57 11.65 4.85
N ILE A 159 3.26 12.47 5.64
CA ILE A 159 3.46 13.88 5.38
C ILE A 159 4.94 14.11 5.13
N SER A 160 5.26 15.04 4.24
CA SER A 160 6.64 15.46 4.01
C SER A 160 7.29 15.90 5.32
N ASN A 161 8.51 15.43 5.58
CA ASN A 161 9.31 15.84 6.73
C ASN A 161 9.72 17.33 6.66
N ARG A 162 9.38 18.01 5.56
CA ARG A 162 9.60 19.44 5.33
C ARG A 162 8.32 20.26 5.53
N ALA A 163 7.19 19.62 5.79
CA ALA A 163 5.88 20.25 5.86
C ALA A 163 5.77 21.24 7.02
N SER A 164 4.94 22.26 6.81
CA SER A 164 4.49 23.13 7.90
C SER A 164 3.61 22.35 8.90
N ALA A 165 3.47 22.89 10.12
CA ALA A 165 2.51 22.36 11.10
C ALA A 165 1.05 22.42 10.59
N GLU A 166 0.75 23.39 9.73
CA GLU A 166 -0.54 23.55 9.09
C GLU A 166 -0.84 22.37 8.15
N ALA A 167 0.10 22.00 7.27
CA ALA A 167 -0.06 20.86 6.36
C ALA A 167 -0.21 19.51 7.09
N ALA A 168 0.41 19.35 8.27
CA ALA A 168 0.32 18.13 9.06
C ALA A 168 -1.11 17.87 9.59
N ASN A 169 -1.77 18.90 10.15
CA ASN A 169 -3.15 18.80 10.61
C ASN A 169 -4.16 18.72 9.45
N TYR A 170 -3.79 19.29 8.32
CA TYR A 170 -4.62 19.37 7.14
C TYR A 170 -4.87 18.01 6.47
N ALA A 171 -3.83 17.21 6.26
CA ALA A 171 -3.93 15.95 5.52
C ALA A 171 -4.92 14.96 6.17
N ALA A 172 -4.82 14.79 7.49
CA ALA A 172 -5.72 13.90 8.23
C ALA A 172 -7.17 14.39 8.17
N ALA A 173 -7.41 15.70 8.32
CA ALA A 173 -8.76 16.26 8.27
C ALA A 173 -9.42 16.00 6.90
N TRP A 174 -8.71 16.26 5.80
CA TRP A 174 -9.25 16.03 4.46
C TRP A 174 -9.45 14.57 4.13
N LEU A 175 -8.53 13.68 4.50
CA LEU A 175 -8.76 12.24 4.36
C LEU A 175 -10.01 11.79 5.11
N SER A 176 -10.26 12.34 6.30
CA SER A 176 -11.49 12.10 7.07
C SER A 176 -12.76 12.59 6.35
N ILE A 177 -12.73 13.80 5.79
CA ILE A 177 -13.83 14.36 4.99
C ILE A 177 -14.11 13.53 3.73
N LEU A 178 -13.06 12.99 3.13
CA LEU A 178 -13.12 12.08 1.98
C LEU A 178 -13.67 10.69 2.34
N GLY A 179 -14.00 10.47 3.62
CA GLY A 179 -14.61 9.24 4.12
C GLY A 179 -13.60 8.15 4.49
N PHE A 180 -12.32 8.49 4.65
CA PHE A 180 -11.28 7.57 5.10
C PHE A 180 -11.02 7.71 6.60
N ASN A 181 -10.50 6.65 7.23
CA ASN A 181 -9.96 6.72 8.58
C ASN A 181 -8.43 6.89 8.48
N PRO A 182 -7.90 8.13 8.55
CA PRO A 182 -6.48 8.40 8.29
C PRO A 182 -5.58 7.79 9.36
N GLN A 183 -4.59 7.01 8.94
CA GLN A 183 -3.57 6.40 9.80
C GLN A 183 -2.20 6.94 9.41
N GLN A 184 -1.67 7.87 10.21
CA GLN A 184 -0.38 8.46 9.89
C GLN A 184 0.75 7.44 10.13
N ILE A 185 1.62 7.29 9.15
CA ILE A 185 2.83 6.48 9.25
C ILE A 185 4.06 7.32 8.89
N ALA A 186 5.25 6.76 9.10
CA ALA A 186 6.50 7.37 8.67
C ALA A 186 6.53 7.58 7.15
N ASP A 187 7.19 8.64 6.69
CA ASP A 187 7.33 8.99 5.27
C ASP A 187 8.15 7.96 4.48
N SER A 188 7.45 6.88 4.13
CA SER A 188 8.01 5.66 3.55
C SER A 188 7.61 5.56 2.07
N PRO A 189 8.57 5.31 1.16
CA PRO A 189 8.28 5.09 -0.26
C PRO A 189 7.19 4.03 -0.48
N ALA A 190 6.21 4.33 -1.32
CA ALA A 190 5.03 3.52 -1.65
C ALA A 190 4.13 3.12 -0.46
N LEU A 191 4.35 3.68 0.73
CA LEU A 191 3.60 3.36 1.95
C LEU A 191 3.52 1.83 2.19
N ILE A 192 2.32 1.29 2.43
CA ILE A 192 2.12 -0.12 2.81
C ILE A 192 1.38 -0.88 1.72
N VAL A 193 0.14 -0.51 1.42
CA VAL A 193 -0.77 -1.30 0.56
C VAL A 193 -0.29 -1.27 -0.88
N ALA A 194 -0.01 -0.07 -1.42
CA ALA A 194 0.53 0.09 -2.76
C ALA A 194 1.83 -0.72 -2.92
N ARG A 195 2.77 -0.57 -1.98
CA ARG A 195 4.03 -1.32 -1.96
C ARG A 195 3.83 -2.84 -1.97
N THR A 196 2.95 -3.34 -1.10
CA THR A 196 2.69 -4.78 -0.99
C THR A 196 2.02 -5.33 -2.25
N LEU A 197 0.98 -4.67 -2.77
CA LEU A 197 0.28 -5.14 -3.96
C LEU A 197 1.18 -5.07 -5.20
N SER A 198 1.94 -3.99 -5.39
CA SER A 198 2.90 -3.89 -6.49
C SER A 198 3.90 -5.05 -6.46
N MET A 199 4.42 -5.43 -5.29
CA MET A 199 5.34 -6.56 -5.16
C MET A 199 4.68 -7.92 -5.41
N LEU A 200 3.44 -8.13 -4.96
CA LEU A 200 2.69 -9.36 -5.23
C LEU A 200 2.39 -9.53 -6.72
N ILE A 201 2.00 -8.45 -7.40
CA ILE A 201 1.78 -8.42 -8.85
C ILE A 201 3.09 -8.70 -9.59
N ASN A 202 4.18 -8.06 -9.17
CA ASN A 202 5.50 -8.24 -9.77
C ASN A 202 6.00 -9.69 -9.66
N GLU A 203 5.74 -10.33 -8.51
CA GLU A 203 6.09 -11.71 -8.28
C GLU A 203 5.27 -12.68 -9.13
N ALA A 204 3.96 -12.45 -9.21
CA ALA A 204 3.08 -13.23 -10.08
C ALA A 204 3.48 -13.10 -11.56
N ALA A 205 3.88 -11.89 -11.99
CA ALA A 205 4.38 -11.64 -13.35
C ALA A 205 5.65 -12.45 -13.66
N ASP A 206 6.61 -12.53 -12.73
CA ASP A 206 7.81 -13.36 -12.91
C ASP A 206 7.47 -14.86 -12.94
N ALA A 207 6.53 -15.34 -12.11
CA ALA A 207 6.08 -16.73 -12.15
C ALA A 207 5.42 -17.09 -13.50
N VAL A 208 4.62 -16.18 -14.06
CA VAL A 208 4.05 -16.36 -15.42
C VAL A 208 5.15 -16.33 -16.47
N GLN A 209 6.08 -15.38 -16.39
CA GLN A 209 7.18 -15.27 -17.34
C GLN A 209 8.04 -16.54 -17.41
N GLN A 210 8.26 -17.19 -16.28
CA GLN A 210 9.06 -18.39 -16.16
C GLN A 210 8.28 -19.67 -16.52
N GLY A 211 6.99 -19.57 -16.85
CA GLY A 211 6.15 -20.71 -17.20
C GLY A 211 5.71 -21.56 -16.01
N VAL A 212 5.80 -21.05 -14.78
CA VAL A 212 5.35 -21.76 -13.56
C VAL A 212 3.82 -21.88 -13.54
N CYS A 213 3.12 -20.85 -14.01
CA CYS A 213 1.66 -20.83 -14.08
C CYS A 213 1.17 -19.87 -15.19
N SER A 214 -0.14 -19.91 -15.48
CA SER A 214 -0.82 -18.89 -16.27
C SER A 214 -1.34 -17.75 -15.38
N GLU A 215 -1.70 -16.61 -15.97
CA GLU A 215 -2.32 -15.48 -15.24
C GLU A 215 -3.55 -15.94 -14.43
N ALA A 216 -4.47 -16.65 -15.08
CA ALA A 216 -5.66 -17.20 -14.43
C ALA A 216 -5.32 -18.24 -13.35
N GLY A 217 -4.25 -19.02 -13.55
CA GLY A 217 -3.75 -19.98 -12.57
C GLY A 217 -3.22 -19.29 -11.31
N ALA A 218 -2.45 -18.21 -11.47
CA ALA A 218 -1.96 -17.40 -10.36
C ALA A 218 -3.12 -16.77 -9.57
N ASP A 219 -4.11 -16.20 -10.26
CA ASP A 219 -5.30 -15.62 -9.62
C ASP A 219 -6.08 -16.67 -8.82
N ALA A 220 -6.32 -17.85 -9.39
CA ALA A 220 -6.99 -18.93 -8.71
C ALA A 220 -6.20 -19.42 -7.49
N ALA A 221 -4.88 -19.60 -7.62
CA ALA A 221 -4.02 -20.05 -6.53
C ALA A 221 -4.06 -19.09 -5.34
N MET A 222 -3.98 -17.77 -5.58
CA MET A 222 -3.96 -16.79 -4.48
C MET A 222 -5.34 -16.62 -3.82
N LYS A 223 -6.43 -16.74 -4.59
CA LYS A 223 -7.79 -16.67 -4.04
C LYS A 223 -8.17 -17.94 -3.26
N LEU A 224 -7.82 -19.11 -3.76
CA LEU A 224 -8.22 -20.39 -3.15
C LEU A 224 -7.25 -20.87 -2.06
N GLY A 225 -5.94 -20.62 -2.24
CA GLY A 225 -4.89 -21.10 -1.34
C GLY A 225 -4.69 -20.23 -0.11
N VAL A 226 -4.59 -18.90 -0.30
CA VAL A 226 -4.31 -17.94 0.79
C VAL A 226 -5.42 -16.92 1.00
N ASN A 227 -6.56 -17.11 0.31
CA ASN A 227 -7.76 -16.33 0.48
C ASN A 227 -7.53 -14.81 0.27
N TYR A 228 -6.82 -14.47 -0.81
CA TYR A 228 -6.77 -13.08 -1.24
C TYR A 228 -8.15 -12.63 -1.76
N PRO A 229 -8.52 -11.35 -1.56
CA PRO A 229 -9.82 -10.84 -2.01
C PRO A 229 -9.93 -10.75 -3.54
N ALA A 230 -8.80 -10.64 -4.23
CA ALA A 230 -8.69 -10.76 -5.68
C ALA A 230 -7.32 -11.36 -6.03
N GLY A 231 -7.18 -11.88 -7.24
CA GLY A 231 -5.91 -12.34 -7.76
C GLY A 231 -4.95 -11.19 -8.13
N PRO A 232 -3.64 -11.45 -8.24
CA PRO A 232 -2.67 -10.45 -8.68
C PRO A 232 -3.00 -9.83 -10.05
N PHE A 233 -3.44 -10.60 -11.03
CA PHE A 233 -3.76 -10.07 -12.37
C PHE A 233 -5.11 -9.36 -12.39
N GLU A 234 -6.07 -9.78 -11.54
CA GLU A 234 -7.29 -8.99 -11.26
C GLU A 234 -6.97 -7.63 -10.64
N TRP A 235 -5.99 -7.52 -9.72
CA TRP A 235 -5.54 -6.23 -9.21
C TRP A 235 -4.84 -5.39 -10.27
N LEU A 236 -3.97 -6.00 -11.08
CA LEU A 236 -3.28 -5.33 -12.17
C LEU A 236 -4.28 -4.67 -13.15
N ALA A 237 -5.30 -5.42 -13.56
CA ALA A 237 -6.35 -4.94 -14.47
C ALA A 237 -7.15 -3.74 -13.92
N ASN A 238 -7.24 -3.59 -12.59
CA ASN A 238 -7.94 -2.48 -11.96
C ASN A 238 -7.07 -1.24 -11.70
N TRP A 239 -5.74 -1.36 -11.71
CA TRP A 239 -4.85 -0.26 -11.35
C TRP A 239 -4.19 0.41 -12.57
N ASP A 240 -3.72 -0.37 -13.57
CA ASP A 240 -2.85 -0.01 -14.72
C ASP A 240 -1.41 -0.54 -14.56
N ALA A 241 -0.87 -1.23 -15.58
CA ALA A 241 0.48 -1.80 -15.51
C ALA A 241 1.57 -0.73 -15.47
N GLY A 242 1.40 0.37 -16.20
CA GLY A 242 2.33 1.50 -16.21
C GLY A 242 2.51 2.12 -14.81
N LYS A 243 1.43 2.27 -14.05
CA LYS A 243 1.48 2.76 -12.65
C LYS A 243 2.20 1.78 -11.72
N ILE A 244 1.98 0.47 -11.86
CA ILE A 244 2.72 -0.52 -11.06
C ILE A 244 4.22 -0.45 -11.37
N VAL A 245 4.59 -0.41 -12.65
CA VAL A 245 5.98 -0.27 -13.09
C VAL A 245 6.60 1.00 -12.52
N GLN A 246 5.88 2.14 -12.57
CA GLN A 246 6.35 3.40 -12.00
C GLN A 246 6.62 3.30 -10.49
N ILE A 247 5.72 2.68 -9.73
CA ILE A 247 5.90 2.50 -8.28
C ILE A 247 7.14 1.65 -7.99
N LEU A 248 7.31 0.54 -8.72
CA LEU A 248 8.45 -0.36 -8.56
C LEU A 248 9.77 0.32 -8.97
N ASP A 249 9.78 1.07 -10.07
CA ASP A 249 10.96 1.84 -10.51
C ASP A 249 11.34 2.91 -9.46
N HIS A 250 10.37 3.61 -8.86
CA HIS A 250 10.64 4.55 -7.76
C HIS A 250 11.15 3.85 -6.50
N LEU A 251 10.60 2.68 -6.15
CA LEU A 251 11.09 1.88 -5.03
C LEU A 251 12.53 1.39 -5.28
N ASP A 252 12.83 0.88 -6.47
CA ASP A 252 14.16 0.40 -6.80
C ASP A 252 15.18 1.54 -6.85
N ALA A 253 14.80 2.71 -7.37
CA ALA A 253 15.64 3.91 -7.34
C ALA A 253 15.94 4.39 -5.90
N CYS A 254 14.98 4.24 -4.98
CA CYS A 254 15.11 4.64 -3.59
C CYS A 254 15.97 3.67 -2.76
N TYR A 255 15.67 2.37 -2.81
CA TYR A 255 16.34 1.38 -1.96
C TYR A 255 17.61 0.79 -2.57
N ARG A 256 17.74 0.79 -3.90
CA ARG A 256 18.86 0.25 -4.66
C ARG A 256 19.32 -1.11 -4.15
N GLY A 257 18.67 -2.18 -4.61
CA GLY A 257 19.01 -3.51 -4.10
C GLY A 257 18.38 -4.67 -4.83
N GLU A 258 17.93 -4.49 -6.07
CA GLU A 258 17.31 -5.51 -6.94
C GLU A 258 16.04 -6.18 -6.40
N ARG A 259 15.69 -5.96 -5.12
CA ARG A 259 14.46 -6.44 -4.50
C ARG A 259 13.23 -5.90 -5.22
N TYR A 260 13.26 -4.63 -5.60
CA TYR A 260 12.15 -3.93 -6.25
C TYR A 260 12.27 -3.91 -7.77
N ARG A 261 13.23 -4.64 -8.35
CA ARG A 261 13.38 -4.72 -9.81
C ARG A 261 12.07 -5.18 -10.46
N VAL A 262 11.68 -4.50 -11.52
CA VAL A 262 10.46 -4.80 -12.28
C VAL A 262 10.67 -6.09 -13.08
N SER A 263 9.67 -6.97 -13.03
CA SER A 263 9.57 -8.13 -13.91
C SER A 263 9.60 -7.69 -15.38
N PRO A 264 10.40 -8.32 -16.24
CA PRO A 264 10.37 -8.00 -17.67
C PRO A 264 8.98 -8.21 -18.29
N TRP A 265 8.21 -9.22 -17.85
CA TRP A 265 6.83 -9.42 -18.29
C TRP A 265 5.95 -8.20 -17.99
N LEU A 266 6.04 -7.68 -16.77
CA LEU A 266 5.24 -6.52 -16.36
C LEU A 266 5.64 -5.26 -17.13
N ARG A 267 6.95 -5.10 -17.43
CA ARG A 267 7.45 -3.98 -18.24
C ARG A 267 6.96 -4.06 -19.69
N LEU A 268 6.97 -5.26 -20.29
CA LEU A 268 6.42 -5.50 -21.63
C LEU A 268 4.92 -5.23 -21.68
N LYS A 269 4.17 -5.67 -20.67
CA LYS A 269 2.73 -5.42 -20.55
C LYS A 269 2.42 -3.92 -20.53
N ALA A 270 3.16 -3.16 -19.73
CA ALA A 270 3.00 -1.71 -19.65
C ALA A 270 3.27 -1.00 -20.99
N TRP A 271 4.25 -1.47 -21.78
CA TRP A 271 4.51 -0.90 -23.11
C TRP A 271 3.40 -1.25 -24.12
N GLN A 272 2.79 -2.41 -24.01
CA GLN A 272 1.66 -2.81 -24.86
C GLN A 272 0.39 -2.00 -24.57
N GLU A 273 0.14 -1.66 -23.29
CA GLU A 273 -1.01 -0.84 -22.89
C GLU A 273 -0.84 0.64 -23.24
N ALA A 274 0.39 1.11 -23.40
CA ALA A 274 0.71 2.49 -23.76
C ALA A 274 0.75 2.76 -25.28
N ALA A 275 0.69 1.71 -26.11
CA ALA A 275 0.75 1.78 -27.58
C ALA A 275 -0.65 1.85 -28.20
#